data_AF-A0A4Q5ZF28-F1
#
_entry.id   AF-A0A4Q5ZF28-F1
#
_cell.length_a   1.000
_cell.length_b   1.000
_cell.length_c   1.000
_cell.angle_alpha   90.00
_cell.angle_beta   90.00
_cell.angle_gamma   90.00
#
_symmetry.space_group_name_H-M   'P 1'
#
loop_
_entity.id
_entity.type
_entity.pdbx_description
1 polymer ?
#
loop_
_entity_poly.entity_id
_entity_poly.type
_entity_poly.pdbx_seq_one_letter_code
_entity_poly.pdbx_strand_id
1 'polypeptide(L)'
;MYINIEHIAGQQNWLSGIDNDNFEAYALDMFQYQYERCAVYHEFVDAIRRHPAEVHRLQDIPFLPISFFKTHTVTAAAGPFDVAFESSGTTSTQNSKHYVKDAGLYRESFLLAFEQFYGRPEDYVFLCLLPSYLERGNSSLVYMAD
;
A
#
# COMPACT_ATOMS: atom_id res chain seq x y z
N MET A 1 -22.24 9.21 1.97
CA MET A 1 -21.57 10.14 1.06
C MET A 1 -20.15 9.63 0.96
N TYR A 2 -19.82 8.90 -0.11
CA TYR A 2 -18.50 8.30 -0.24
C TYR A 2 -17.46 9.39 -0.41
N ILE A 3 -16.38 9.31 0.35
CA ILE A 3 -15.25 10.19 0.16
C ILE A 3 -14.59 9.84 -1.19
N ASN A 4 -14.48 10.82 -2.09
CA ASN A 4 -13.83 10.59 -3.37
C ASN A 4 -12.31 10.49 -3.15
N ILE A 5 -11.80 9.26 -3.07
CA ILE A 5 -10.38 8.99 -2.82
C ILE A 5 -9.46 9.58 -3.88
N GLU A 6 -9.87 9.62 -5.15
CA GLU A 6 -9.06 10.26 -6.19
C GLU A 6 -9.01 11.78 -5.98
N HIS A 7 -10.11 12.38 -5.53
CA HIS A 7 -10.13 13.80 -5.19
C HIS A 7 -9.25 14.11 -3.97
N ILE A 8 -9.27 13.25 -2.94
CA ILE A 8 -8.43 13.42 -1.75
C ILE A 8 -6.96 13.21 -2.07
N ALA A 9 -6.63 12.18 -2.85
CA ALA A 9 -5.26 11.95 -3.31
C ALA A 9 -4.71 13.12 -4.13
N GLY A 10 -5.59 13.93 -4.75
CA GLY A 10 -5.24 15.15 -5.47
C GLY A 10 -5.10 16.41 -4.61
N GLN A 11 -5.42 16.36 -3.30
CA GLN A 11 -5.21 17.48 -2.38
C GLN A 11 -3.76 17.46 -1.84
N GLN A 12 -3.15 18.64 -1.68
CA GLN A 12 -1.85 18.71 -1.00
C GLN A 12 -1.96 18.23 0.45
N ASN A 13 -1.01 17.38 0.87
CA ASN A 13 -0.84 16.92 2.26
C ASN A 13 -2.03 16.13 2.84
N TRP A 14 -2.88 15.50 2.02
CA TRP A 14 -4.01 14.73 2.54
C TRP A 14 -3.60 13.61 3.51
N LEU A 15 -2.41 13.02 3.31
CA LEU A 15 -1.86 11.98 4.18
C LEU A 15 -1.67 12.43 5.63
N SER A 16 -1.24 13.68 5.86
CA SER A 16 -1.03 14.20 7.21
C SER A 16 -2.32 14.64 7.90
N GLY A 17 -3.44 14.70 7.16
CA GLY A 17 -4.76 14.98 7.70
C GLY A 17 -5.50 13.76 8.26
N ILE A 18 -4.94 12.55 8.11
CA ILE A 18 -5.54 11.32 8.64
C ILE A 18 -5.09 11.10 10.08
N ASP A 19 -6.06 10.94 10.98
CA ASP A 19 -5.86 10.72 12.42
C ASP A 19 -6.77 9.60 12.94
N ASN A 20 -6.70 9.31 14.24
CA ASN A 20 -7.50 8.24 14.86
C ASN A 20 -9.02 8.48 14.76
N ASP A 21 -9.46 9.73 14.69
CA ASP A 21 -10.88 10.08 14.70
C ASP A 21 -11.51 9.89 13.31
N ASN A 22 -10.72 10.06 12.24
CA ASN A 22 -11.19 9.94 10.87
C ASN A 22 -10.72 8.67 10.14
N PHE A 23 -9.71 7.97 10.63
CA PHE A 23 -9.07 6.83 9.96
C PHE A 23 -10.06 5.75 9.51
N GLU A 24 -11.02 5.37 10.36
CA GLU A 24 -11.97 4.31 10.03
C GLU A 24 -12.85 4.68 8.84
N ALA A 25 -13.29 5.95 8.76
CA ALA A 25 -14.07 6.42 7.61
C ALA A 25 -13.26 6.32 6.31
N TYR A 26 -12.01 6.79 6.34
CA TYR A 26 -11.09 6.68 5.20
C TYR A 26 -10.80 5.23 4.81
N ALA A 27 -10.64 4.33 5.79
CA ALA A 27 -10.39 2.91 5.53
C ALA A 27 -11.61 2.24 4.87
N LEU A 28 -12.83 2.57 5.30
CA LEU A 28 -14.06 2.07 4.69
C LEU A 28 -14.25 2.60 3.27
N ASP A 29 -13.97 3.89 3.02
CA ASP A 29 -13.99 4.42 1.67
C ASP A 29 -12.91 3.78 0.79
N MET A 30 -11.71 3.50 1.35
CA MET A 30 -10.62 2.83 0.62
C MET A 30 -11.00 1.41 0.24
N PHE A 31 -11.67 0.69 1.15
CA PHE A 31 -12.24 -0.61 0.86
C PHE A 31 -13.19 -0.54 -0.35
N GLN A 32 -14.15 0.40 -0.37
CA GLN A 32 -15.11 0.53 -1.48
C GLN A 32 -14.39 0.86 -2.79
N TYR A 33 -13.46 1.81 -2.77
CA TYR A 33 -12.66 2.17 -3.94
C TYR A 33 -11.88 0.97 -4.49
N GLN A 34 -11.24 0.18 -3.62
CA GLN A 34 -10.50 -1.01 -4.02
C GLN A 34 -11.43 -2.11 -4.53
N TYR A 35 -12.60 -2.31 -3.90
CA TYR A 35 -13.59 -3.27 -4.39
C TYR A 35 -14.11 -2.91 -5.79
N GLU A 36 -14.29 -1.61 -6.09
CA GLU A 36 -14.77 -1.17 -7.40
C GLU A 36 -13.70 -1.21 -8.50
N ARG A 37 -12.43 -0.92 -8.16
CA ARG A 37 -11.37 -0.70 -9.16
C ARG A 37 -10.27 -1.76 -9.20
N CYS A 38 -10.09 -2.54 -8.13
CA CYS A 38 -9.12 -3.64 -8.11
C CYS A 38 -9.82 -4.96 -8.45
N ALA A 39 -9.75 -5.38 -9.71
CA ALA A 39 -10.41 -6.61 -10.19
C ALA A 39 -10.09 -7.85 -9.32
N VAL A 40 -8.82 -8.01 -8.93
CA VAL A 40 -8.39 -9.14 -8.07
C VAL A 40 -9.05 -9.09 -6.70
N TYR A 41 -9.17 -7.90 -6.10
CA TYR A 41 -9.81 -7.75 -4.80
C TYR A 41 -11.32 -7.91 -4.88
N HIS A 42 -11.95 -7.37 -5.93
CA HIS A 42 -13.37 -7.56 -6.24
C HIS A 42 -13.73 -9.05 -6.31
N GLU A 43 -13.02 -9.80 -7.16
CA GLU A 43 -13.24 -11.25 -7.35
C GLU A 43 -13.04 -12.02 -6.05
N PHE A 44 -12.04 -11.65 -5.23
CA PHE A 44 -11.81 -12.26 -3.94
C PHE A 44 -12.97 -12.03 -2.96
N VAL A 45 -13.44 -10.79 -2.82
CA VAL A 45 -14.55 -10.42 -1.92
C VAL A 45 -15.84 -11.16 -2.32
N ASP A 46 -16.13 -11.23 -3.62
CA ASP A 46 -17.27 -11.97 -4.15
C ASP A 46 -17.13 -13.48 -3.91
N ALA A 47 -15.94 -14.05 -4.11
CA ALA A 47 -15.69 -15.48 -3.93
C ALA A 47 -15.88 -15.96 -2.48
N ILE A 48 -15.54 -15.11 -1.50
CA ILE A 48 -15.80 -15.40 -0.09
C ILE A 48 -17.22 -15.04 0.36
N ARG A 49 -18.08 -14.61 -0.58
CA ARG A 49 -19.48 -14.23 -0.36
C ARG A 49 -19.64 -13.12 0.67
N ARG A 50 -18.77 -12.11 0.60
CA ARG A 50 -18.95 -10.88 1.38
C ARG A 50 -19.55 -9.79 0.52
N HIS A 51 -20.59 -9.16 1.05
CA HIS A 51 -21.27 -8.06 0.38
C HIS A 51 -20.63 -6.74 0.84
N PRO A 52 -20.14 -5.88 -0.07
CA PRO A 52 -19.56 -4.59 0.29
C PRO A 52 -20.50 -3.69 1.11
N ALA A 53 -21.81 -3.87 0.93
CA ALA A 53 -22.83 -3.16 1.69
C ALA A 53 -22.90 -3.56 3.17
N GLU A 54 -22.31 -4.68 3.58
CA GLU A 54 -22.28 -5.16 4.97
C GLU A 54 -21.00 -4.76 5.71
N VAL A 55 -20.05 -4.11 5.03
CA VAL A 55 -18.78 -3.67 5.62
C VAL A 55 -18.97 -2.28 6.23
N HIS A 56 -19.15 -2.24 7.55
CA HIS A 56 -19.45 -1.01 8.29
C HIS A 56 -18.36 -0.60 9.29
N ARG A 57 -17.40 -1.49 9.56
CA ARG A 57 -16.30 -1.25 10.51
C ARG A 57 -15.02 -1.82 9.96
N LEU A 58 -13.89 -1.34 10.48
CA LEU A 58 -12.55 -1.75 10.05
C LEU A 58 -12.36 -3.29 10.04
N GLN A 59 -12.84 -3.97 11.08
CA GLN A 59 -12.75 -5.43 11.21
C GLN A 59 -13.63 -6.21 10.22
N ASP A 60 -14.59 -5.56 9.57
CA ASP A 60 -15.47 -6.19 8.61
C ASP A 60 -14.81 -6.25 7.21
N ILE A 61 -13.70 -5.52 6.98
CA ILE A 61 -12.97 -5.47 5.71
C ILE A 61 -12.30 -6.83 5.42
N PRO A 62 -12.57 -7.47 4.25
CA PRO A 62 -11.92 -8.71 3.87
C PRO A 62 -10.41 -8.58 3.65
N PHE A 63 -9.61 -9.43 4.29
CA PHE A 63 -8.16 -9.43 4.11
C PHE A 63 -7.74 -10.29 2.91
N LEU A 64 -7.13 -9.65 1.91
CA LEU A 64 -6.62 -10.33 0.73
C LEU A 64 -5.40 -11.21 1.08
N PRO A 65 -5.39 -12.51 0.74
CA PRO A 65 -4.25 -13.37 1.03
C PRO A 65 -2.98 -12.89 0.32
N ILE A 66 -1.87 -12.77 1.07
CA ILE A 66 -0.59 -12.26 0.54
C ILE A 66 -0.04 -13.08 -0.64
N SER A 67 -0.45 -14.34 -0.78
CA SER A 67 -0.09 -15.20 -1.91
C SER A 67 -0.63 -14.69 -3.26
N PHE A 68 -1.69 -13.88 -3.27
CA PHE A 68 -2.25 -13.30 -4.50
C PHE A 68 -1.25 -12.36 -5.17
N PHE A 69 -0.43 -11.66 -4.40
CA PHE A 69 0.64 -10.80 -4.93
C PHE A 69 1.76 -11.59 -5.63
N LYS A 70 1.82 -12.92 -5.48
CA LYS A 70 2.75 -13.77 -6.25
C LYS A 70 2.22 -14.04 -7.64
N THR A 71 0.92 -14.26 -7.75
CA THR A 71 0.26 -14.81 -8.95
C THR A 71 -0.55 -13.79 -9.74
N HIS A 72 -0.88 -12.65 -9.14
CA HIS A 72 -1.72 -11.60 -9.73
C HIS A 72 -1.11 -10.22 -9.54
N THR A 73 -1.43 -9.32 -10.47
CA THR A 73 -1.17 -7.89 -10.33
C THR A 73 -2.31 -7.26 -9.52
N VAL A 74 -2.08 -7.05 -8.22
CA VAL A 74 -3.07 -6.44 -7.31
C VAL A 74 -2.92 -4.92 -7.36
N THR A 75 -3.79 -4.25 -8.10
CA THR A 75 -3.78 -2.78 -8.28
C THR A 75 -5.18 -2.25 -8.52
N ALA A 76 -5.48 -1.06 -7.99
CA ALA A 76 -6.66 -0.27 -8.35
C ALA A 76 -6.35 0.83 -9.38
N ALA A 77 -5.07 1.03 -9.72
CA ALA A 77 -4.61 2.04 -10.65
C ALA A 77 -4.40 1.48 -12.05
N ALA A 78 -4.76 2.28 -13.06
CA ALA A 78 -4.46 2.01 -14.46
C ALA A 78 -3.13 2.64 -14.93
N GLY A 79 -2.58 2.12 -16.02
CA GLY A 79 -1.39 2.67 -16.69
C GLY A 79 -0.05 2.19 -16.09
N PRO A 80 1.07 2.83 -16.45
CA PRO A 80 2.40 2.42 -16.01
C PRO A 80 2.60 2.66 -14.51
N PHE A 81 3.45 1.84 -13.90
CA PHE A 81 3.88 1.98 -12.50
C PHE A 81 5.28 2.56 -12.46
N ASP A 82 5.54 3.45 -11.50
CA ASP A 82 6.86 4.05 -11.32
C ASP A 82 7.88 3.02 -10.83
N VAL A 83 7.49 2.19 -9.86
CA VAL A 83 8.36 1.14 -9.29
C VAL A 83 7.57 -0.14 -9.01
N ALA A 84 8.27 -1.28 -9.04
CA ALA A 84 7.73 -2.58 -8.66
C ALA A 84 8.65 -3.24 -7.64
N PHE A 85 8.14 -3.47 -6.44
CA PHE A 85 8.89 -4.10 -5.36
C PHE A 85 8.66 -5.61 -5.32
N GLU A 86 9.70 -6.35 -4.96
CA GLU A 86 9.69 -7.79 -4.83
C GLU A 86 10.03 -8.22 -3.39
N SER A 87 9.33 -9.25 -2.91
CA SER A 87 9.69 -9.89 -1.64
C SER A 87 11.07 -10.57 -1.74
N SER A 88 11.80 -10.68 -0.62
CA SER A 88 13.16 -11.25 -0.57
C SER A 88 13.30 -12.70 -1.06
N GLY A 89 12.21 -13.47 -1.08
CA GLY A 89 12.18 -14.81 -1.66
C GLY A 89 13.04 -15.82 -0.90
N THR A 90 12.50 -16.39 0.18
CA THR A 90 13.22 -17.39 1.00
C THR A 90 13.08 -18.83 0.49
N THR A 91 12.27 -19.06 -0.54
CA THR A 91 11.95 -20.37 -1.12
C THR A 91 12.12 -20.34 -2.65
N SER A 92 12.34 -21.50 -3.28
CA SER A 92 12.55 -21.67 -4.74
C SER A 92 11.35 -21.29 -5.64
N THR A 93 10.41 -20.50 -5.12
CA THR A 93 9.12 -20.13 -5.72
C THR A 93 9.13 -18.67 -6.19
N GLN A 94 8.14 -18.32 -7.01
CA GLN A 94 7.87 -16.95 -7.45
C GLN A 94 7.71 -15.97 -6.26
N ASN A 95 8.41 -14.84 -6.32
CA ASN A 95 8.33 -13.75 -5.35
C ASN A 95 7.01 -12.98 -5.50
N SER A 96 6.52 -12.42 -4.38
CA SER A 96 5.42 -11.46 -4.42
C SER A 96 5.88 -10.17 -5.08
N LYS A 97 5.00 -9.52 -5.86
CA LYS A 97 5.23 -8.24 -6.51
C LYS A 97 4.23 -7.20 -6.01
N HIS A 98 4.74 -6.03 -5.64
CA HIS A 98 3.93 -4.88 -5.29
C HIS A 98 4.23 -3.74 -6.26
N TYR A 99 3.27 -3.42 -7.11
CA TYR A 99 3.36 -2.35 -8.07
C TYR A 99 2.94 -1.02 -7.44
N VAL A 100 3.82 -0.03 -7.47
CA VAL A 100 3.58 1.28 -6.88
C VAL A 100 3.41 2.28 -8.02
N LYS A 101 2.24 2.91 -8.06
CA LYS A 101 1.87 3.83 -9.13
C LYS A 101 2.66 5.13 -9.10
N ASP A 102 2.81 5.71 -7.92
CA ASP A 102 3.49 6.99 -7.68
C ASP A 102 4.57 6.78 -6.61
N ALA A 103 5.83 6.84 -7.03
CA ALA A 103 6.96 6.65 -6.12
C ALA A 103 7.15 7.85 -5.16
N GLY A 104 6.73 9.05 -5.57
CA GLY A 104 6.77 10.25 -4.73
C GLY A 104 5.81 10.15 -3.55
N LEU A 105 4.58 9.72 -3.80
CA LEU A 105 3.59 9.47 -2.75
C LEU A 105 4.04 8.35 -1.80
N TYR A 106 4.65 7.29 -2.33
CA TYR A 106 5.23 6.22 -1.52
C TYR A 106 6.32 6.75 -0.58
N ARG A 107 7.20 7.61 -1.10
CA ARG A 107 8.26 8.27 -0.33
C ARG A 107 7.71 9.20 0.75
N GLU A 108 6.76 10.04 0.41
CA GLU A 108 6.10 10.95 1.35
C GLU A 108 5.45 10.16 2.50
N SER A 109 4.74 9.07 2.19
CA SER A 109 4.05 8.24 3.17
C SER A 109 4.99 7.71 4.26
N PHE A 110 6.12 7.09 3.90
CA PHE A 110 7.02 6.55 4.91
C PHE A 110 7.84 7.62 5.65
N LEU A 111 8.13 8.77 5.02
CA LEU A 111 8.81 9.88 5.68
C LEU A 111 7.91 10.53 6.73
N LEU A 112 6.65 10.79 6.40
CA LEU A 112 5.65 11.32 7.34
C LEU A 112 5.47 10.36 8.53
N ALA A 113 5.35 9.05 8.25
CA ALA A 113 5.25 8.06 9.31
C ALA A 113 6.51 8.04 10.19
N PHE A 114 7.71 8.06 9.59
CA PHE A 114 8.94 8.08 10.37
C PHE A 114 9.02 9.33 11.26
N GLU A 115 8.73 10.51 10.70
CA GLU A 115 8.74 11.77 11.45
C GLU A 115 7.72 11.79 12.59
N GLN A 116 6.52 11.23 12.37
CA GLN A 116 5.49 11.14 13.40
C GLN A 116 5.91 10.27 14.61
N PHE A 117 6.60 9.16 14.36
CA PHE A 117 6.94 8.20 15.43
C PHE A 117 8.34 8.38 16.01
N TYR A 118 9.28 8.88 15.22
CA TYR A 118 10.70 8.97 15.57
C TYR A 118 11.26 10.38 15.43
N GLY A 119 10.58 11.33 14.78
CA GLY A 119 11.13 12.64 14.47
C GLY A 119 11.92 12.66 13.16
N ARG A 120 12.59 13.77 12.86
CA ARG A 120 13.16 14.02 11.53
C ARG A 120 14.24 12.99 11.19
N PRO A 121 14.17 12.31 10.03
CA PRO A 121 15.20 11.34 9.62
C PRO A 121 16.62 11.92 9.61
N GLU A 122 16.78 13.22 9.34
CA GLU A 122 18.09 13.90 9.33
C GLU A 122 18.78 13.93 10.70
N ASP A 123 18.04 13.72 11.79
CA ASP A 123 18.57 13.67 13.15
C ASP A 123 19.17 12.29 13.49
N TYR A 124 19.12 11.34 12.55
CA TYR A 124 19.56 9.96 12.72
C TYR A 124 20.72 9.58 11.80
N VAL A 125 21.52 8.61 12.25
CA VAL A 125 22.48 7.89 11.41
C VAL A 125 21.95 6.49 11.15
N PHE A 126 21.63 6.19 9.90
CA PHE A 126 21.18 4.87 9.48
C PHE A 126 22.38 4.01 9.04
N LEU A 127 22.57 2.87 9.71
CA LEU A 127 23.61 1.90 9.37
C LEU A 127 22.96 0.68 8.70
N CYS A 128 22.88 0.71 7.37
CA CYS A 128 22.16 -0.29 6.58
C CYS A 128 23.11 -1.33 5.97
N LEU A 129 23.22 -2.52 6.58
CA LEU A 129 23.99 -3.64 6.02
C LEU A 129 23.14 -4.41 5.00
N LEU A 130 23.20 -4.01 3.72
CA LEU A 130 22.35 -4.53 2.63
C LEU A 130 23.11 -5.26 1.50
N PRO A 131 24.08 -6.16 1.80
CA PRO A 131 25.02 -6.69 0.81
C PRO A 131 24.38 -7.53 -0.32
N SER A 132 23.19 -8.12 -0.10
CA SER A 132 22.50 -8.94 -1.12
C SER A 132 21.41 -8.20 -1.90
N TYR A 133 21.17 -6.92 -1.60
CA TYR A 133 20.07 -6.16 -2.20
C TYR A 133 20.52 -5.04 -3.14
N LEU A 134 21.78 -4.61 -3.11
CA LEU A 134 22.29 -3.57 -4.01
C LEU A 134 22.24 -3.98 -5.49
N GLU A 135 22.31 -5.28 -5.79
CA GLU A 135 22.15 -5.80 -7.16
C GLU A 135 20.68 -6.02 -7.54
N ARG A 136 19.75 -5.92 -6.58
CA ARG A 136 18.32 -6.17 -6.74
C ARG A 136 17.54 -4.86 -6.51
N GLY A 137 17.47 -4.02 -7.54
CA GLY A 137 16.78 -2.72 -7.51
C GLY A 137 15.28 -2.73 -7.19
N ASN A 138 14.70 -3.90 -6.91
CA ASN A 138 13.27 -4.08 -6.63
C ASN A 138 12.99 -4.26 -5.13
N SER A 139 13.90 -3.90 -4.21
CA SER A 139 13.66 -4.01 -2.77
C SER A 139 13.11 -2.69 -2.21
N SER A 140 11.90 -2.71 -1.64
CA SER A 140 11.35 -1.53 -0.97
C SER A 140 12.17 -1.10 0.23
N LEU A 141 12.85 -2.04 0.91
CA LEU A 141 13.74 -1.72 2.02
C LEU A 141 15.00 -0.97 1.56
N VAL A 142 15.59 -1.36 0.42
CA VAL A 142 16.70 -0.58 -0.15
C VAL A 142 16.20 0.78 -0.59
N TYR A 143 15.04 0.84 -1.24
CA TYR A 143 14.44 2.10 -1.68
C TYR A 143 14.20 3.10 -0.54
N MET A 144 13.84 2.62 0.66
CA MET A 144 13.67 3.49 1.84
C MET A 144 15.00 3.94 2.46
N ALA A 145 16.08 3.19 2.24
CA ALA A 145 17.38 3.42 2.85
C ALA A 145 18.34 4.26 1.98
N ASP A 146 18.05 4.36 0.67
CA ASP A 146 18.77 5.17 -0.33
C ASP A 146 18.21 6.61 -0.40
#